data_AF-A0A968IH83-F1
#
_entry.id   AF-A0A968IH83-F1
#
_cell.length_a   1.000
_cell.length_b   1.000
_cell.length_c   1.000
_cell.angle_alpha   90.00
_cell.angle_beta   90.00
_cell.angle_gamma   90.00
#
_symmetry.space_group_name_H-M   'P 1'
#
loop_
_entity.id
_entity.type
_entity.pdbx_description
1 polymer ?
#
loop_
_entity_poly.entity_id
_entity_poly.type
_entity_poly.pdbx_seq_one_letter_code
_entity_poly.pdbx_strand_id
1 'polypeptide(L)'
;EAVELAGGGVPPSRVVKDIVQRIREKNPVPNPFRVGEVCQIIAKDNPELRGKGGCWCIVSSVNDFSCTVDTFDSEYNLRPEYLKSREFTLAECKQMEELGARMTDLYQTGRLEEAALGVLNKLARIERAYLTELEEKLLKLLEEEYG
;
A
#
# COMPACT_ATOMS: atom_id res chain seq x y z
N GLU A 1 10.92 5.96 35.32
CA GLU A 1 10.58 7.33 35.76
C GLU A 1 9.92 8.08 34.62
N ALA A 2 8.66 8.48 34.79
CA ALA A 2 7.80 9.00 33.70
C ALA A 2 7.23 10.41 33.99
N VAL A 3 7.71 11.12 35.02
CA VAL A 3 7.07 12.36 35.47
C VAL A 3 8.06 13.51 35.79
N GLU A 4 9.38 13.32 35.72
CA GLU A 4 10.32 14.35 36.22
C GLU A 4 10.86 15.36 35.18
N LEU A 5 10.59 15.21 33.87
CA LEU A 5 11.13 16.13 32.85
C LEU A 5 10.11 17.07 32.18
N ALA A 6 8.83 17.01 32.58
CA ALA A 6 7.83 17.96 32.13
C ALA A 6 7.05 18.41 33.37
N GLY A 7 7.27 19.65 33.82
CA GLY A 7 6.56 20.24 34.95
C GLY A 7 5.05 20.27 34.71
N GLY A 8 4.37 19.15 34.99
CA GLY A 8 2.92 18.99 35.05
C GLY A 8 2.14 19.14 33.73
N GLY A 9 2.78 19.35 32.59
CA GLY A 9 2.11 19.55 31.29
C GLY A 9 2.23 18.36 30.34
N VAL A 10 1.18 18.08 29.57
CA VAL A 10 1.21 17.09 28.48
C VAL A 10 2.34 17.48 27.50
N PRO A 11 3.34 16.60 27.27
CA PRO A 11 4.49 16.95 26.45
C PRO A 11 4.07 17.23 25.00
N PRO A 12 4.68 18.23 24.33
CA PRO A 12 4.35 18.57 22.95
C PRO A 12 4.63 17.39 22.03
N SER A 13 3.74 17.14 21.06
CA SER A 13 3.74 15.93 20.22
C SER A 13 5.07 15.64 19.49
N ARG A 14 5.91 16.66 19.28
CA ARG A 14 7.27 16.50 18.70
C ARG A 14 8.20 15.73 19.64
N VAL A 15 8.17 16.02 20.93
CA VAL A 15 9.01 15.35 21.95
C VAL A 15 8.58 13.88 22.09
N VAL A 16 7.28 13.59 21.98
CA VAL A 16 6.77 12.21 21.98
C VAL A 16 7.25 11.45 20.74
N LYS A 17 7.21 12.07 19.55
CA LYS A 17 7.74 11.46 18.30
C LYS A 17 9.23 11.12 18.43
N ASP A 18 10.04 12.05 18.94
CA ASP A 18 11.49 11.84 19.10
C ASP A 18 11.83 10.73 20.09
N ILE A 19 11.08 10.62 21.19
CA ILE A 19 11.27 9.55 22.19
C ILE A 19 10.87 8.19 21.60
N VAL A 20 9.73 8.10 20.92
CA VAL A 20 9.28 6.87 20.27
C VAL A 20 10.27 6.43 19.19
N GLN A 21 10.84 7.36 18.44
CA GLN A 21 11.85 7.08 17.43
C GLN A 21 13.13 6.52 18.06
N ARG A 22 13.67 7.15 19.12
CA ARG A 22 14.83 6.63 19.88
C ARG A 22 14.60 5.26 20.51
N ILE A 23 13.36 4.94 20.91
CA ILE A 23 13.01 3.62 21.45
C ILE A 23 12.96 2.56 20.34
N ARG A 24 12.41 2.89 19.17
CA ARG A 24 12.39 2.01 17.99
C ARG A 24 13.80 1.70 17.48
N GLU A 25 14.73 2.67 17.55
CA GLU A 25 16.14 2.46 17.20
C GLU A 25 16.87 1.52 18.19
N LYS A 26 16.47 1.53 19.46
CA LYS A 26 17.07 0.67 20.51
C LYS A 26 16.49 -0.75 20.56
N ASN A 27 15.25 -0.93 20.12
CA ASN A 27 14.58 -2.23 20.02
C ASN A 27 13.79 -2.27 18.71
N PRO A 28 14.39 -2.73 17.59
CA PRO A 28 13.68 -2.80 16.32
C PRO A 28 12.51 -3.77 16.48
N VAL A 29 11.29 -3.23 16.44
CA VAL A 29 10.09 -4.06 16.30
C VAL A 29 10.17 -4.67 14.91
N PRO A 30 10.23 -6.01 14.78
CA PRO A 30 10.36 -6.64 13.49
C PRO A 30 9.20 -6.22 12.60
N ASN A 31 9.50 -6.02 11.32
CA ASN A 31 8.53 -5.61 10.32
C ASN A 31 7.36 -6.62 10.32
N PRO A 32 6.10 -6.17 10.56
CA PRO A 32 4.98 -7.10 10.75
C PRO A 32 4.49 -7.74 9.45
N PHE A 33 4.92 -7.22 8.29
CA PHE A 33 4.45 -7.64 6.99
C PHE A 33 5.21 -8.85 6.43
N ARG A 34 4.58 -9.56 5.49
CA ARG A 34 5.17 -10.70 4.79
C ARG A 34 5.17 -10.49 3.29
N VAL A 35 6.13 -11.08 2.59
CA VAL A 35 6.13 -11.12 1.12
C VAL A 35 4.84 -11.79 0.62
N GLY A 36 4.22 -11.21 -0.41
CA GLY A 36 2.92 -11.61 -0.96
C GLY A 36 1.70 -11.09 -0.19
N GLU A 37 1.89 -10.34 0.90
CA GLU A 37 0.79 -9.78 1.66
C GLU A 37 0.16 -8.58 0.94
N VAL A 38 -1.17 -8.55 0.88
CA VAL A 38 -1.92 -7.42 0.30
C VAL A 38 -2.15 -6.37 1.38
N CYS A 39 -1.69 -5.15 1.08
CA CYS A 39 -1.81 -3.99 1.96
C CYS A 39 -2.57 -2.87 1.26
N GLN A 40 -3.01 -1.88 2.04
CA GLN A 40 -3.49 -0.60 1.57
C GLN A 40 -2.47 0.49 1.91
N ILE A 41 -2.19 1.36 0.95
CA ILE A 41 -1.33 2.53 1.12
C ILE A 41 -2.09 3.59 1.92
N ILE A 42 -1.49 4.04 3.02
CA ILE A 42 -1.95 5.20 3.79
C ILE A 42 -0.98 6.36 3.52
N ALA A 43 -1.36 7.29 2.62
CA ALA A 43 -0.46 8.38 2.22
C ALA A 43 -0.07 9.34 3.37
N LYS A 44 -0.98 9.57 4.34
CA LYS A 44 -0.81 10.53 5.45
C LYS A 44 -0.22 11.87 4.95
N ASP A 45 1.01 12.17 5.34
CA ASP A 45 1.80 13.35 5.05
C ASP A 45 2.97 13.10 4.07
N ASN A 46 3.07 11.89 3.50
CA ASN A 46 4.13 11.57 2.54
C ASN A 46 3.78 12.12 1.13
N PRO A 47 4.54 13.10 0.60
CA PRO A 47 4.30 13.67 -0.72
C PRO A 47 4.49 12.67 -1.88
N GLU A 48 5.32 11.64 -1.71
CA GLU A 48 5.54 10.59 -2.71
C GLU A 48 4.31 9.70 -2.91
N LEU A 49 3.42 9.64 -1.92
CA LEU A 49 2.18 8.87 -1.96
C LEU A 49 0.98 9.70 -2.40
N ARG A 50 1.19 10.90 -2.96
CA ARG A 50 0.12 11.78 -3.42
C ARG A 50 -0.70 11.06 -4.49
N GLY A 51 -2.01 10.94 -4.26
CA GLY A 51 -2.92 10.23 -5.16
C GLY A 51 -2.88 8.70 -5.04
N LYS A 52 -2.02 8.13 -4.17
CA LYS A 52 -1.94 6.69 -3.90
C LYS A 52 -2.60 6.27 -2.59
N GLY A 53 -2.95 7.22 -1.73
CA GLY A 53 -3.70 6.95 -0.50
C GLY A 53 -4.99 6.20 -0.82
N GLY A 54 -5.17 5.04 -0.20
CA GLY A 54 -6.30 4.13 -0.39
C GLY A 54 -6.10 3.04 -1.45
N CYS A 55 -5.05 3.13 -2.28
CA CYS A 55 -4.73 2.07 -3.24
C CYS A 55 -4.22 0.82 -2.52
N TRP A 56 -4.55 -0.35 -3.03
CA TRP A 56 -3.95 -1.59 -2.58
C TRP A 56 -2.59 -1.81 -3.26
N CYS A 57 -1.73 -2.58 -2.61
CA CYS A 57 -0.40 -2.96 -3.06
C CYS A 57 -0.03 -4.34 -2.52
N ILE A 58 0.95 -5.00 -3.14
CA ILE A 58 1.45 -6.31 -2.72
C ILE A 58 2.87 -6.14 -2.20
N VAL A 59 3.19 -6.72 -1.05
CA VAL A 59 4.54 -6.68 -0.50
C VAL A 59 5.47 -7.59 -1.31
N SER A 60 6.46 -7.01 -1.99
CA SER A 60 7.44 -7.75 -2.79
C SER A 60 8.72 -8.05 -2.03
N SER A 61 9.10 -7.21 -1.07
CA SER A 61 10.23 -7.44 -0.18
C SER A 61 10.02 -6.83 1.21
N VAL A 62 10.59 -7.46 2.23
CA VAL A 62 10.53 -7.04 3.63
C VAL A 62 11.94 -6.77 4.13
N ASN A 63 12.22 -5.53 4.52
CA ASN A 63 13.45 -5.10 5.18
C ASN A 63 13.16 -4.77 6.65
N ASP A 64 14.23 -4.57 7.44
CA ASP A 64 14.14 -4.31 8.89
C ASP A 64 13.19 -3.15 9.27
N PHE A 65 13.18 -2.08 8.45
CA PHE A 65 12.42 -0.86 8.73
C PHE A 65 11.50 -0.41 7.58
N SER A 66 11.46 -1.15 6.47
CA SER A 66 10.62 -0.83 5.31
C SER A 66 10.20 -2.07 4.54
N CYS A 67 9.14 -1.93 3.75
CA CYS A 67 8.71 -2.91 2.76
C CYS A 67 8.88 -2.30 1.37
N THR A 68 9.33 -3.10 0.42
CA THR A 68 9.07 -2.81 -0.98
C THR A 68 7.67 -3.34 -1.32
N VAL A 69 6.85 -2.50 -1.94
CA VAL A 69 5.49 -2.84 -2.33
C VAL A 69 5.24 -2.49 -3.80
N ASP A 70 4.54 -3.38 -4.48
CA ASP A 70 4.14 -3.23 -5.87
C ASP A 70 2.69 -2.78 -5.94
N THR A 71 2.46 -1.71 -6.70
CA THR A 71 1.14 -1.35 -7.22
C THR A 71 1.09 -1.72 -8.70
N PHE A 72 -0.08 -1.61 -9.33
CA PHE A 72 -0.19 -1.94 -10.75
C PHE A 72 0.67 -1.04 -11.67
N ASP A 73 1.06 0.17 -11.22
CA ASP A 73 1.77 1.13 -12.05
C ASP A 73 3.20 1.46 -11.59
N SER A 74 3.57 1.13 -10.35
CA SER A 74 4.90 1.43 -9.81
C SER A 74 5.22 0.61 -8.57
N GLU A 75 6.51 0.51 -8.27
CA GLU A 75 7.06 0.01 -7.02
C GLU A 75 7.31 1.17 -6.04
N TYR A 76 7.18 0.92 -4.73
CA TYR A 76 7.47 1.89 -3.67
C TYR A 76 8.21 1.24 -2.49
N ASN A 77 9.17 1.94 -1.88
CA ASN A 77 9.78 1.54 -0.61
C ASN A 77 9.13 2.31 0.55
N LEU A 78 8.29 1.65 1.34
CA LEU A 78 7.45 2.28 2.36
C LEU A 78 7.78 1.77 3.76
N ARG A 79 7.80 2.69 4.73
CA ARG A 79 7.81 2.30 6.16
C ARG A 79 6.48 1.64 6.53
N PRO A 80 6.47 0.70 7.50
CA PRO A 80 5.24 0.03 7.95
C PRO A 80 4.09 0.96 8.33
N GLU A 81 4.38 2.18 8.80
CA GLU A 81 3.36 3.17 9.18
C GLU A 81 2.55 3.76 8.02
N TYR A 82 3.00 3.57 6.78
CA TYR A 82 2.27 3.95 5.55
C TYR A 82 1.54 2.76 4.92
N LEU A 83 1.57 1.60 5.57
CA LEU A 83 0.89 0.39 5.11
C LEU A 83 -0.16 -0.04 6.14
N LYS A 84 -1.26 -0.58 5.64
CA LYS A 84 -2.28 -1.25 6.44
C LYS A 84 -2.57 -2.61 5.85
N SER A 85 -2.33 -3.68 6.60
CA SER A 85 -2.70 -5.02 6.15
C SER A 85 -4.20 -5.08 5.87
N ARG A 86 -4.59 -5.79 4.81
CA ARG A 86 -5.98 -6.14 4.54
C ARG A 86 -6.44 -7.41 5.25
N GLU A 87 -5.53 -8.12 5.90
CA GLU A 87 -5.79 -9.39 6.61
C GLU A 87 -6.44 -10.46 5.71
N PHE A 88 -6.14 -10.41 4.41
CA PHE A 88 -6.61 -11.39 3.44
C PHE A 88 -6.01 -12.77 3.68
N THR A 89 -6.80 -13.79 3.34
CA THR A 89 -6.33 -15.18 3.30
C THR A 89 -5.33 -15.39 2.17
N LEU A 90 -4.57 -16.49 2.22
CA LEU A 90 -3.62 -16.81 1.15
C LEU A 90 -4.28 -16.93 -0.23
N ALA A 91 -5.51 -17.43 -0.29
CA ALA A 91 -6.26 -17.54 -1.54
C ALA A 91 -6.65 -16.15 -2.09
N GLU A 92 -7.11 -15.26 -1.23
CA GLU A 92 -7.44 -13.87 -1.59
C GLU A 92 -6.19 -13.08 -2.00
N CYS A 93 -5.05 -13.27 -1.34
CA CYS A 93 -3.79 -12.66 -1.77
C CYS A 93 -3.40 -13.10 -3.19
N LYS A 94 -3.56 -14.40 -3.53
CA LYS A 94 -3.30 -14.90 -4.89
C LYS A 94 -4.25 -14.29 -5.92
N GLN A 95 -5.53 -14.13 -5.59
CA GLN A 95 -6.49 -13.46 -6.49
C GLN A 95 -6.09 -12.01 -6.76
N MET A 96 -5.63 -11.30 -5.72
CA MET A 96 -5.14 -9.93 -5.86
C MET A 96 -3.83 -9.85 -6.64
N GLU A 97 -2.95 -10.84 -6.51
CA GLU A 97 -1.72 -10.98 -7.30
C GLU A 97 -2.03 -11.18 -8.78
N GLU A 98 -2.95 -12.08 -9.12
CA GLU A 98 -3.41 -12.29 -10.50
C GLU A 98 -4.06 -11.03 -11.08
N LEU A 99 -4.91 -10.36 -10.29
CA LEU A 99 -5.51 -9.07 -10.68
C LEU A 99 -4.44 -8.00 -10.89
N GLY A 100 -3.44 -7.94 -10.02
CA GLY A 100 -2.32 -7.01 -10.12
C GLY A 100 -1.53 -7.22 -11.39
N ALA A 101 -1.17 -8.47 -11.71
CA ALA A 101 -0.47 -8.82 -12.94
C ALA A 101 -1.24 -8.35 -14.18
N ARG A 102 -2.54 -8.65 -14.26
CA ARG A 102 -3.41 -8.21 -15.36
C ARG A 102 -3.42 -6.68 -15.52
N MET A 103 -3.55 -5.95 -14.43
CA MET A 103 -3.54 -4.48 -14.46
C MET A 103 -2.17 -3.90 -14.81
N THR A 104 -1.08 -4.53 -14.35
CA THR A 104 0.29 -4.14 -14.66
C THR A 104 0.61 -4.35 -16.13
N ASP A 105 0.24 -5.50 -16.69
CA ASP A 105 0.46 -5.81 -18.11
C ASP A 105 -0.21 -4.77 -19.01
N LEU A 106 -1.47 -4.44 -18.70
CA LEU A 106 -2.19 -3.36 -19.38
C LEU A 106 -1.47 -2.02 -19.28
N TYR A 107 -1.03 -1.65 -18.08
CA TYR A 107 -0.33 -0.38 -17.85
C TYR A 107 0.99 -0.31 -18.63
N GLN A 108 1.75 -1.40 -18.66
CA GLN A 108 3.03 -1.49 -19.35
C GLN A 108 2.92 -1.39 -20.87
N THR A 109 1.74 -1.57 -21.46
CA THR A 109 1.53 -1.32 -22.90
C THR A 109 1.81 0.14 -23.29
N GLY A 110 1.67 1.08 -22.35
CA GLY A 110 1.86 2.51 -22.58
C GLY A 110 0.84 3.15 -23.52
N ARG A 111 -0.22 2.43 -23.89
CA ARG A 111 -1.25 2.88 -24.86
C ARG A 111 -2.55 3.35 -24.21
N LEU A 112 -2.70 3.17 -22.90
CA LEU A 112 -3.94 3.47 -22.19
C LEU A 112 -4.29 4.96 -22.23
N GLU A 113 -5.48 5.27 -22.73
CA GLU A 113 -6.05 6.60 -22.64
C GLU A 113 -6.45 6.95 -21.20
N GLU A 114 -6.70 8.24 -20.93
CA GLU A 114 -7.03 8.75 -19.59
C GLU A 114 -8.26 8.04 -18.99
N ALA A 115 -9.27 7.72 -19.81
CA ALA A 115 -10.45 6.98 -19.36
C ALA A 115 -10.10 5.55 -18.90
N ALA A 116 -9.24 4.85 -19.65
CA ALA A 116 -8.78 3.51 -19.30
C ALA A 116 -7.93 3.52 -18.02
N LEU A 117 -7.02 4.49 -17.89
CA LEU A 117 -6.28 4.73 -16.66
C LEU A 117 -7.22 5.06 -15.48
N GLY A 118 -8.30 5.79 -15.72
CA GLY A 118 -9.33 6.07 -14.73
C GLY A 118 -9.98 4.79 -14.17
N VAL A 119 -10.28 3.83 -15.04
CA VAL A 119 -10.79 2.51 -14.64
C VAL A 119 -9.76 1.76 -13.81
N LEU A 120 -8.51 1.64 -14.26
CA LEU A 120 -7.45 0.96 -13.50
C LEU A 120 -7.24 1.61 -12.12
N ASN A 121 -7.24 2.94 -12.04
CA ASN A 121 -7.13 3.66 -10.78
C ASN A 121 -8.31 3.41 -9.83
N LYS A 122 -9.51 3.13 -10.35
CA LYS A 122 -10.65 2.71 -9.52
C LYS A 122 -10.50 1.27 -9.03
N LEU A 123 -10.07 0.36 -9.90
CA LEU A 123 -9.77 -1.03 -9.52
C LEU A 123 -8.64 -1.12 -8.49
N ALA A 124 -7.65 -0.23 -8.57
CA ALA A 124 -6.56 -0.14 -7.60
C ALA A 124 -7.01 0.26 -6.19
N ARG A 125 -8.27 0.69 -6.00
CA ARG A 125 -8.82 1.19 -4.73
C ARG A 125 -9.90 0.30 -4.13
N ILE A 126 -10.15 -0.86 -4.73
CA ILE A 126 -11.12 -1.82 -4.19
C ILE A 126 -10.68 -2.34 -2.83
N GLU A 127 -11.66 -2.63 -1.97
CA GLU A 127 -11.40 -3.16 -0.63
C GLU A 127 -11.57 -4.67 -0.54
N ARG A 128 -12.24 -5.27 -1.52
CA ARG A 128 -12.46 -6.72 -1.61
C ARG A 128 -11.37 -7.39 -2.43
N ALA A 129 -11.15 -8.67 -2.20
CA ALA A 129 -10.18 -9.51 -2.91
C ALA A 129 -10.68 -10.03 -4.28
N TYR A 130 -11.76 -9.47 -4.82
CA TYR A 130 -12.38 -9.91 -6.06
C TYR A 130 -13.03 -8.76 -6.83
N LEU A 131 -13.14 -8.91 -8.14
CA LEU A 131 -13.91 -8.00 -8.97
C LEU A 131 -15.39 -8.41 -8.99
N THR A 132 -16.28 -7.42 -8.98
CA THR A 132 -17.68 -7.64 -9.33
C THR A 132 -17.80 -7.95 -10.83
N GLU A 133 -18.93 -8.52 -11.24
CA GLU A 133 -19.16 -8.85 -12.66
C GLU A 133 -18.96 -7.65 -13.61
N LEU A 134 -19.36 -6.45 -13.18
CA LEU A 134 -19.19 -5.24 -13.98
C LEU A 134 -17.71 -4.82 -14.06
N GLU A 135 -17.00 -4.84 -12.94
CA GLU A 135 -15.57 -4.52 -12.91
C GLU A 135 -14.74 -5.50 -13.73
N GLU A 136 -15.08 -6.79 -13.66
CA GLU A 136 -14.44 -7.82 -14.47
C GLU A 136 -14.71 -7.61 -15.97
N LYS A 137 -15.95 -7.23 -16.35
CA LYS A 137 -16.26 -6.88 -17.74
C LYS A 137 -15.51 -5.64 -18.21
N LEU A 138 -15.37 -4.63 -17.35
CA LEU A 138 -14.61 -3.42 -17.66
C LEU A 138 -13.12 -3.74 -17.84
N LEU A 139 -12.53 -4.52 -16.93
CA LEU A 139 -11.12 -4.92 -17.06
C LEU A 139 -10.89 -5.73 -18.33
N LYS A 140 -11.76 -6.71 -18.63
CA LYS A 140 -11.68 -7.51 -19.86
C LYS A 140 -11.79 -6.68 -21.13
N LEU A 141 -12.69 -5.70 -21.16
CA LEU A 141 -12.79 -4.79 -22.29
C LEU A 141 -11.47 -4.02 -22.50
N LEU A 142 -10.81 -3.59 -21.42
CA LEU A 142 -9.50 -2.95 -21.54
C LEU A 142 -8.44 -3.94 -22.03
N GLU A 143 -8.46 -5.19 -21.56
CA GLU A 143 -7.56 -6.26 -22.05
C GLU A 143 -7.77 -6.56 -23.54
N GLU A 144 -9.00 -6.53 -24.03
CA GLU A 144 -9.32 -6.75 -25.45
C GLU A 144 -8.84 -5.59 -26.35
N GLU A 145 -8.96 -4.35 -25.88
CA GLU A 145 -8.59 -3.15 -26.64
C GLU A 145 -7.09 -2.81 -26.56
N TYR A 146 -6.45 -3.06 -25.42
CA TYR A 146 -5.09 -2.61 -25.11
C TYR A 146 -4.08 -3.72 -24.80
N GLY A 147 -4.52 -4.97 -24.63
CA GLY A 147 -3.65 -6.13 -24.46
C GLY A 147 -2.84 -6.49 -25.70
#